data_AF-A0A6P4BHR0-F1
#
_entry.id   AF-A0A6P4BHR0-F1
#
_cell.length_a   1.000
_cell.length_b   1.000
_cell.length_c   1.000
_cell.angle_alpha   90.00
_cell.angle_beta   90.00
_cell.angle_gamma   90.00
#
_symmetry.space_group_name_H-M   'P 1'
#
loop_
_entity.id
_entity.type
_entity.pdbx_description
1 polymer ?
#
loop_
_entity_poly.entity_id
_entity_poly.type
_entity_poly.pdbx_seq_one_letter_code
_entity_poly.pdbx_strand_id
1 'polypeptide(L)'
;MWYGTGCYICQQLEIIPKKPYCFSAKAVTSDGFPTGFLRNKNRHVNISTPSHYRLNEALGPNYSLRAHFPNFDFPLLNGCSANVIVGKWYCPFMFVKEATLNLKDQMKKSMFYEMTLEQRWEKIFSCDNDNNNEKNVVFVDVDVQTEKVYHAEREAVLNEREVSSNGVL
;
A
#
# COMPACT_ATOMS: atom_id res chain seq x y z
N MET A 1 8.62 24.05 -7.05
CA MET A 1 9.10 24.02 -5.65
C MET A 1 7.88 23.98 -4.76
N TRP A 2 7.55 22.81 -4.20
CA TRP A 2 6.45 22.68 -3.24
C TRP A 2 7.05 22.51 -1.85
N TYR A 3 6.90 23.53 -0.99
CA TYR A 3 7.16 23.41 0.44
C TYR A 3 5.90 22.84 1.10
N GLY A 4 5.83 21.52 1.18
CA GLY A 4 4.89 20.84 2.06
C GLY A 4 5.57 20.59 3.39
N THR A 5 5.41 21.48 4.36
CA THR A 5 5.68 21.17 5.77
C THR A 5 4.52 20.31 6.30
N GLY A 6 4.37 19.11 5.76
CA GLY A 6 3.63 18.06 6.41
C GLY A 6 4.48 17.60 7.59
N CYS A 7 4.05 17.87 8.82
CA CYS A 7 4.62 17.22 9.98
C CYS A 7 4.28 15.73 9.87
N TYR A 8 5.19 14.95 9.28
CA TYR A 8 5.07 13.50 9.23
C TYR A 8 5.24 13.02 10.67
N ILE A 9 4.13 12.68 11.33
CA ILE A 9 4.18 11.95 12.60
C ILE A 9 4.70 10.56 12.26
N CYS A 10 6.02 10.39 12.26
CA CYS A 10 6.68 9.13 12.04
C CYS A 10 6.50 8.26 13.28
N GLN A 11 5.47 7.41 13.31
CA GLN A 11 5.34 6.40 14.36
C GLN A 11 6.27 5.21 14.09
N GLN A 12 7.59 5.45 14.20
CA GLN A 12 8.59 4.39 14.16
C GLN A 12 8.91 3.94 15.58
N LEU A 13 8.82 2.63 15.83
CA LEU A 13 8.96 2.03 17.15
C LEU A 13 10.08 0.99 17.13
N GLU A 14 10.98 1.06 18.11
CA GLU A 14 12.01 0.06 18.34
C GLU A 14 11.52 -0.91 19.42
N ILE A 15 11.43 -2.20 19.08
CA ILE A 15 11.11 -3.26 20.04
C ILE A 15 12.41 -3.73 20.68
N ILE A 16 12.53 -3.51 22.00
CA ILE A 16 13.69 -3.90 22.80
C ILE A 16 13.34 -5.17 23.58
N PRO A 17 13.97 -6.32 23.27
CA PRO A 17 13.80 -7.54 24.06
C PRO A 17 14.43 -7.37 25.46
N LYS A 18 13.78 -7.89 26.50
CA LYS A 18 14.23 -7.77 27.90
C LYS A 18 14.52 -9.12 28.55
N LYS A 19 13.55 -10.03 28.50
CA LYS A 19 13.61 -11.39 29.05
C LYS A 19 12.97 -12.33 28.01
N PRO A 20 13.13 -13.66 28.12
CA PRO A 20 12.34 -14.59 27.32
C PRO A 20 10.87 -14.18 27.40
N TYR A 21 10.21 -14.04 26.26
CA TYR A 21 8.80 -13.64 26.15
C TYR A 21 8.47 -12.22 26.62
N CYS A 22 9.45 -11.36 26.92
CA CYS A 22 9.20 -9.98 27.35
C CYS A 22 9.86 -8.95 26.46
N PHE A 23 9.09 -7.93 26.08
CA PHE A 23 9.61 -6.76 25.35
C PHE A 23 9.14 -5.44 25.96
N SER A 24 9.86 -4.38 25.57
CA SER A 24 9.43 -2.99 25.72
C SER A 24 9.58 -2.30 24.39
N ALA A 25 8.70 -1.36 24.04
CA ALA A 25 8.85 -0.57 22.83
C ALA A 25 9.12 0.90 23.18
N LYS A 26 9.99 1.55 22.42
CA LYS A 26 10.21 3.00 22.50
C LYS A 26 10.03 3.62 21.12
N ALA A 27 9.63 4.89 21.07
CA ALA A 27 9.67 5.63 19.83
C ALA A 27 11.13 5.82 19.38
N VAL A 28 11.35 5.69 18.07
CA VAL A 28 12.64 5.97 17.44
C VAL A 28 12.84 7.47 17.28
N THR A 29 11.77 8.21 17.02
CA THR A 29 11.79 9.66 16.92
C THR A 29 11.47 10.29 18.28
N SER A 30 12.03 11.47 18.55
CA SER A 30 11.82 12.20 19.80
C SER A 30 10.39 12.70 19.99
N ASP A 31 9.65 12.85 18.89
CA ASP A 31 8.24 13.26 18.81
C ASP A 31 7.28 12.07 18.69
N GLY A 32 7.79 10.83 18.59
CA GLY A 32 6.95 9.64 18.45
C GLY A 32 6.27 9.28 19.77
N PHE A 33 4.95 9.05 19.71
CA PHE A 33 4.18 8.59 20.85
C PHE A 33 3.79 7.11 20.67
N PRO A 34 4.40 6.17 21.42
CA PRO A 34 3.97 4.78 21.41
C PRO A 34 2.54 4.68 21.93
N THR A 35 1.71 3.84 21.30
CA THR A 35 0.38 3.51 21.83
C THR A 35 0.50 3.00 23.28
N GLY A 36 -0.49 3.32 24.12
CA GLY A 36 -0.40 3.04 25.58
C GLY A 36 -0.11 1.58 25.92
N PHE A 37 -0.53 0.65 25.07
CA PHE A 37 -0.19 -0.77 25.17
C PHE A 37 1.33 -1.03 25.11
N LEU A 38 2.03 -0.35 24.21
CA LEU A 38 3.47 -0.47 23.95
C LEU A 38 4.33 0.30 24.95
N ARG A 39 3.77 1.32 25.61
CA ARG A 39 4.45 2.15 26.62
C ARG A 39 4.66 1.43 27.95
N ASN A 40 3.85 0.41 28.24
CA ASN A 40 3.89 -0.33 29.49
C ASN A 40 5.08 -1.30 29.53
N LYS A 41 5.97 -1.13 30.51
CA LYS A 41 7.15 -1.98 30.72
C LYS A 41 6.71 -3.41 31.09
N ASN A 42 7.46 -4.41 30.62
CA ASN A 42 7.36 -5.84 30.98
C ASN A 42 6.11 -6.59 30.48
N ARG A 43 5.69 -6.35 29.24
CA ARG A 43 4.64 -7.18 28.62
C ARG A 43 5.16 -8.57 28.33
N HIS A 44 4.54 -9.58 28.93
CA HIS A 44 4.79 -10.99 28.65
C HIS A 44 3.94 -11.41 27.44
N VAL A 45 4.60 -11.84 26.36
CA VAL A 45 3.98 -12.32 25.13
C VAL A 45 4.57 -13.68 24.81
N ASN A 46 3.71 -14.68 24.76
CA ASN A 46 4.12 -16.00 24.32
C ASN A 46 4.32 -15.95 22.80
N ILE A 47 5.59 -15.90 22.38
CA ILE A 47 5.98 -15.90 20.98
C ILE A 47 6.27 -17.34 20.62
N SER A 48 5.37 -17.95 19.86
CA SER A 48 5.64 -19.20 19.17
C SER A 48 5.79 -18.87 17.69
N THR A 49 6.97 -19.13 17.13
CA THR A 49 7.22 -19.18 15.69
C THR A 49 6.35 -20.30 15.10
N PRO A 50 5.32 -20.03 14.27
CA PRO A 50 4.57 -21.10 13.63
C PRO A 50 5.52 -22.04 12.86
N SER A 51 5.33 -23.36 12.97
CA SER A 51 6.17 -24.36 12.30
C SER A 51 6.13 -24.30 10.77
N HIS A 52 5.16 -23.59 10.20
CA HIS A 52 4.88 -23.58 8.76
C HIS A 52 5.05 -22.21 8.09
N TYR A 53 5.54 -21.18 8.79
CA TYR A 53 5.74 -19.88 8.12
C TYR A 53 7.15 -19.81 7.53
N ARG A 54 7.21 -19.76 6.19
CA ARG A 54 8.43 -19.42 5.43
C ARG A 54 8.15 -18.14 4.68
N LEU A 55 8.81 -17.06 5.10
CA LEU A 55 8.80 -15.81 4.34
C LEU A 55 9.93 -15.87 3.31
N ASN A 56 9.63 -15.42 2.10
CA ASN A 56 10.65 -15.25 1.08
C ASN A 56 11.36 -13.90 1.30
N GLU A 57 12.37 -13.61 0.49
CA GLU A 57 13.02 -12.31 0.53
C GLU A 57 12.05 -11.19 0.10
N ALA A 58 12.04 -10.10 0.86
CA ALA A 58 11.19 -8.93 0.62
C ALA A 58 11.93 -7.66 1.07
N LEU A 59 12.70 -7.07 0.17
CA LEU A 59 13.58 -5.92 0.43
C LEU A 59 12.84 -4.58 0.47
N GLY A 60 11.51 -4.60 0.32
CA GLY A 60 10.69 -3.40 0.24
C GLY A 60 10.66 -2.80 -1.18
N PRO A 61 10.56 -1.47 -1.30
CA PRO A 61 10.50 -0.81 -2.61
C PRO A 61 11.84 -0.90 -3.35
N ASN A 62 11.79 -1.32 -4.61
CA ASN A 62 12.92 -1.26 -5.53
C ASN A 62 12.92 0.11 -6.22
N TYR A 63 13.63 1.08 -5.65
CA TYR A 63 13.68 2.45 -6.16
C TYR A 63 14.23 2.52 -7.59
N SER A 64 15.19 1.67 -7.94
CA SER A 64 15.74 1.61 -9.29
C SER A 64 14.67 1.20 -10.29
N LEU A 65 13.94 0.10 -10.05
CA LEU A 65 12.86 -0.32 -10.95
C LEU A 65 11.72 0.70 -10.97
N ARG A 66 11.33 1.24 -9.81
CA ARG A 66 10.23 2.21 -9.70
C ARG A 66 10.49 3.52 -10.43
N ALA A 67 11.76 3.93 -10.54
CA ALA A 67 12.15 5.15 -11.25
C ALA A 67 12.06 5.02 -12.78
N HIS A 68 11.96 3.79 -13.30
CA HIS A 68 11.83 3.53 -14.72
C HIS A 68 10.40 3.11 -15.04
N PHE A 69 9.89 3.55 -16.19
CA PHE A 69 8.61 3.07 -16.67
C PHE A 69 8.73 1.61 -17.15
N PRO A 70 7.66 0.80 -17.04
CA PRO A 70 7.59 -0.49 -17.71
C PRO A 70 7.90 -0.34 -19.20
N ASN A 71 8.41 -1.39 -19.81
CA ASN A 71 8.69 -1.35 -21.24
C ASN A 71 7.40 -1.12 -22.05
N PHE A 72 7.45 -0.24 -23.05
CA PHE A 72 6.30 0.13 -23.88
C PHE A 72 6.15 -0.79 -25.10
N ASP A 73 6.36 -2.09 -24.89
CA ASP A 73 6.40 -3.11 -25.95
C ASP A 73 5.17 -4.02 -25.87
N PHE A 74 3.96 -3.43 -25.89
CA PHE A 74 2.71 -4.20 -25.86
C PHE A 74 1.78 -3.80 -27.02
N PRO A 75 1.03 -4.75 -27.60
CA PRO A 75 0.04 -4.41 -28.62
C PRO A 75 -1.02 -3.47 -28.03
N LEU A 76 -1.27 -2.33 -28.68
CA LEU A 76 -2.31 -1.37 -28.27
C LEU A 76 -3.74 -1.97 -28.25
N LEU A 77 -3.90 -3.17 -28.82
CA LEU A 77 -5.11 -3.99 -28.77
C LEU A 77 -5.36 -4.63 -27.40
N ASN A 78 -4.31 -4.93 -26.62
CA ASN A 78 -4.44 -5.67 -25.35
C ASN A 78 -4.87 -4.78 -24.17
N GLY A 79 -4.95 -3.46 -24.35
CA GLY A 79 -5.42 -2.53 -23.33
C GLY A 79 -4.46 -2.30 -22.16
N CYS A 80 -3.52 -3.19 -21.88
CA CYS A 80 -2.48 -3.00 -20.86
C CYS A 80 -1.19 -3.76 -21.17
N SER A 81 -0.08 -3.31 -20.58
CA SER A 81 1.19 -4.04 -20.59
C SER A 81 1.20 -5.15 -19.52
N ALA A 82 2.23 -6.00 -19.56
CA ALA A 82 2.56 -6.85 -18.44
C ALA A 82 2.85 -6.01 -17.18
N ASN A 83 2.52 -6.57 -16.01
CA ASN A 83 2.80 -5.96 -14.72
C ASN A 83 4.29 -6.16 -14.36
N VAL A 84 4.92 -5.10 -13.87
CA VAL A 84 6.29 -5.13 -13.33
C VAL A 84 6.20 -4.92 -11.82
N ILE A 85 6.65 -5.90 -11.04
CA ILE A 85 6.74 -5.78 -9.58
C ILE A 85 7.93 -4.91 -9.23
N VAL A 86 7.67 -3.74 -8.62
CA VAL A 86 8.68 -2.76 -8.21
C VAL A 86 8.79 -2.61 -6.70
N GLY A 87 8.12 -3.46 -5.94
CA GLY A 87 8.29 -3.54 -4.50
C GLY A 87 7.62 -4.77 -3.93
N LYS A 88 8.20 -5.31 -2.86
CA LYS A 88 7.67 -6.47 -2.13
C LYS A 88 7.95 -6.34 -0.65
N TRP A 89 6.93 -6.50 0.18
CA TRP A 89 7.03 -6.48 1.65
C TRP A 89 6.00 -7.42 2.28
N TYR A 90 6.20 -7.76 3.55
CA TYR A 90 5.22 -8.53 4.32
C TYR A 90 4.44 -7.61 5.28
N CYS A 91 3.14 -7.82 5.35
CA CYS A 91 2.26 -7.16 6.30
C CYS A 91 1.80 -8.12 7.40
N PRO A 92 2.01 -7.80 8.68
CA PRO A 92 1.40 -8.56 9.75
C PRO A 92 -0.14 -8.52 9.68
N PHE A 93 -0.79 -9.64 9.99
CA PHE A 93 -2.26 -9.80 9.94
C PHE A 93 -3.05 -8.72 10.70
N MET A 94 -2.48 -8.15 11.77
CA MET A 94 -3.13 -7.10 12.56
C MET A 94 -3.45 -5.82 11.76
N PHE A 95 -2.84 -5.64 10.58
CA PHE A 95 -3.10 -4.51 9.68
C PHE A 95 -3.95 -4.88 8.46
N VAL A 96 -4.31 -6.16 8.30
CA VAL A 96 -5.08 -6.66 7.15
C VAL A 96 -6.40 -7.23 7.64
N LYS A 97 -7.51 -6.75 7.07
CA LYS A 97 -8.83 -7.30 7.38
C LYS A 97 -9.22 -8.31 6.30
N GLU A 98 -9.17 -9.60 6.63
CA GLU A 98 -9.66 -10.66 5.74
C GLU A 98 -11.13 -10.96 6.06
N ALA A 99 -12.04 -10.69 5.11
CA ALA A 99 -13.48 -10.74 5.36
C ALA A 99 -14.03 -12.15 5.67
N THR A 100 -13.31 -13.19 5.23
CA THR A 100 -13.75 -14.60 5.30
C THR A 100 -13.27 -15.32 6.57
N LEU A 101 -12.32 -14.75 7.31
CA LEU A 101 -11.72 -15.38 8.49
C LEU A 101 -11.98 -14.54 9.75
N ASN A 102 -12.27 -15.23 10.86
CA ASN A 102 -12.18 -14.59 12.15
C ASN A 102 -10.70 -14.36 12.53
N LEU A 103 -10.45 -13.41 13.45
CA LEU A 103 -9.10 -13.01 13.83
C LEU A 103 -8.22 -14.17 14.32
N LYS A 104 -8.81 -15.15 15.03
CA LYS A 104 -8.08 -16.28 15.59
C LYS A 104 -7.59 -17.22 14.49
N ASP A 105 -8.42 -17.45 13.48
CA ASP A 105 -8.07 -18.30 12.34
C ASP A 105 -7.13 -17.59 11.38
N GLN A 106 -7.32 -16.28 11.17
CA GLN A 106 -6.40 -15.43 10.41
C GLN A 106 -5.00 -15.47 11.04
N MET A 107 -4.89 -15.28 12.35
CA MET A 107 -3.60 -15.34 13.06
C MET A 107 -2.91 -16.71 12.93
N LYS A 108 -3.68 -17.80 12.88
CA LYS A 108 -3.13 -19.16 12.74
C LYS A 108 -2.68 -19.50 11.33
N LYS A 109 -3.43 -19.07 10.32
CA LYS A 109 -3.22 -19.44 8.91
C LYS A 109 -2.39 -18.41 8.14
N SER A 110 -2.65 -17.12 8.40
CA SER A 110 -2.18 -15.99 7.61
C SER A 110 -1.56 -14.93 8.52
N MET A 111 -0.53 -15.31 9.29
CA MET A 111 0.16 -14.38 10.20
C MET A 111 0.80 -13.19 9.46
N PHE A 112 1.26 -13.43 8.22
CA PHE A 112 1.85 -12.43 7.33
C PHE A 112 1.22 -12.51 5.94
N TYR A 113 0.87 -11.35 5.38
CA TYR A 113 0.41 -11.18 4.01
C TYR A 113 1.55 -10.68 3.15
N GLU A 114 1.70 -11.25 1.96
CA GLU A 114 2.58 -10.68 0.95
C GLU A 114 1.90 -9.48 0.31
N MET A 115 2.60 -8.35 0.26
CA MET A 115 2.17 -7.14 -0.44
C MET A 115 3.16 -6.83 -1.55
N THR A 116 2.65 -6.60 -2.75
CA THR A 116 3.42 -6.20 -3.93
C THR A 116 3.04 -4.79 -4.37
N LEU A 117 4.02 -4.05 -4.87
CA LEU A 117 3.80 -2.83 -5.63
C LEU A 117 4.06 -3.13 -7.10
N GLU A 118 3.07 -2.90 -7.95
CA GLU A 118 3.13 -3.20 -9.38
C GLU A 118 3.00 -1.92 -10.21
N GLN A 119 3.70 -1.89 -11.34
CA GLN A 119 3.58 -0.84 -12.37
C GLN A 119 3.27 -1.49 -13.72
N ARG A 120 2.35 -0.88 -14.47
CA ARG A 120 1.99 -1.29 -15.83
C ARG A 120 1.52 -0.09 -16.63
N TRP A 121 1.56 -0.20 -17.95
CA TRP A 121 0.84 0.70 -18.85
C TRP A 121 -0.61 0.25 -18.95
N GLU A 122 -1.53 1.22 -18.90
CA GLU A 122 -2.96 1.01 -19.11
C GLU A 122 -3.46 2.00 -20.14
N LYS A 123 -4.18 1.49 -21.14
CA LYS A 123 -4.75 2.28 -22.21
C LYS A 123 -5.98 3.01 -21.68
N ILE A 124 -5.85 4.32 -21.56
CA ILE A 124 -6.93 5.21 -21.12
C ILE A 124 -7.83 5.67 -22.27
N PHE A 125 -7.31 5.67 -23.51
CA PHE A 125 -8.04 6.15 -24.69
C PHE A 125 -7.47 5.56 -26.00
N SER A 126 -8.30 5.44 -27.03
CA SER A 126 -7.89 5.31 -28.44
C SER A 126 -8.86 5.99 -29.37
N CYS A 127 -8.33 6.58 -30.43
CA CYS A 127 -9.08 7.08 -31.57
C CYS A 127 -8.40 6.59 -32.85
N ASP A 128 -9.20 6.16 -33.82
CA ASP A 128 -8.71 5.83 -35.15
C ASP A 128 -8.66 7.11 -35.98
N ASN A 129 -7.56 7.32 -36.72
CA ASN A 129 -7.46 8.47 -37.60
C ASN A 129 -8.13 8.13 -38.94
N ASP A 130 -9.30 8.72 -39.22
CA ASP A 130 -9.89 8.67 -40.54
C ASP A 130 -9.02 9.49 -41.50
N ASN A 131 -8.27 8.81 -42.38
CA ASN A 131 -7.37 9.38 -43.39
C ASN A 131 -8.05 10.33 -44.42
N ASN A 132 -9.30 10.71 -44.21
CA ASN A 132 -10.12 11.48 -45.14
C ASN A 132 -10.20 12.98 -44.82
N ASN A 133 -9.58 13.44 -43.72
CA ASN A 133 -9.64 14.84 -43.29
C ASN A 133 -8.26 15.52 -43.40
N GLU A 134 -8.14 16.53 -44.27
CA GLU A 134 -6.91 17.32 -44.57
C GLU A 134 -6.36 18.14 -43.38
N LYS A 135 -6.84 17.92 -42.15
CA LYS A 135 -6.41 18.63 -40.95
C LYS A 135 -5.90 17.62 -39.93
N ASN A 136 -4.58 17.43 -39.89
CA ASN A 136 -3.84 16.66 -38.88
C ASN A 136 -3.90 17.33 -37.48
N VAL A 137 -5.09 17.61 -36.96
CA VAL A 137 -5.26 18.19 -35.63
C VAL A 137 -6.21 17.30 -34.84
N VAL A 138 -5.64 16.50 -33.94
CA VAL A 138 -6.39 15.67 -33.00
C VAL A 138 -6.49 16.44 -31.68
N PHE A 139 -7.70 16.84 -31.30
CA PHE A 139 -7.97 17.38 -29.97
C PHE A 139 -8.24 16.21 -29.03
N VAL A 140 -7.43 16.07 -27.99
CA VAL A 140 -7.64 15.09 -26.92
C VAL A 140 -8.01 15.86 -25.66
N ASP A 141 -9.30 15.86 -25.33
CA ASP A 141 -9.86 16.36 -24.08
C ASP A 141 -10.53 15.18 -23.38
N VAL A 142 -9.81 14.53 -22.46
CA VAL A 142 -10.25 13.31 -21.77
C VAL A 142 -9.95 13.46 -20.28
N ASP A 143 -10.97 13.30 -19.45
CA ASP A 143 -10.83 13.19 -18.01
C ASP A 143 -10.34 11.78 -17.66
N VAL A 144 -9.22 11.69 -16.94
CA VAL A 144 -8.56 10.43 -16.62
C VAL A 144 -8.54 10.25 -15.11
N GLN A 145 -9.20 9.19 -14.64
CA GLN A 145 -9.15 8.81 -13.23
C GLN A 145 -7.73 8.38 -12.84
N THR A 146 -7.12 9.11 -11.91
CA THR A 146 -5.72 8.92 -11.50
C THR A 146 -5.55 7.86 -10.42
N GLU A 147 -6.59 7.54 -9.67
CA GLU A 147 -6.54 6.59 -8.55
C GLU A 147 -7.79 5.70 -8.51
N LYS A 148 -7.54 4.39 -8.39
CA LYS A 148 -8.56 3.38 -8.15
C LYS A 148 -8.08 2.48 -7.02
N VAL A 149 -8.92 2.28 -6.02
CA VAL A 149 -8.64 1.37 -4.90
C VAL A 149 -9.49 0.13 -5.10
N TYR A 150 -8.88 -1.05 -5.01
CA TYR A 150 -9.60 -2.32 -5.10
C TYR A 150 -9.50 -3.06 -3.77
N HIS A 151 -10.61 -3.69 -3.38
CA HIS A 151 -10.65 -4.60 -2.24
C HIS A 151 -11.38 -5.88 -2.67
N ALA A 152 -10.68 -7.02 -2.64
CA ALA A 152 -11.20 -8.31 -3.08
C ALA A 152 -11.84 -8.24 -4.49
N GLU A 153 -11.09 -7.69 -5.45
CA GLU A 153 -11.49 -7.52 -6.86
C GLU A 153 -12.70 -6.59 -7.10
N ARG A 154 -13.17 -5.89 -6.06
CA ARG A 154 -14.21 -4.86 -6.18
C ARG A 154 -13.59 -3.49 -6.03
N GLU A 155 -13.93 -2.58 -6.93
CA GLU A 155 -13.56 -1.18 -6.82
C GLU A 155 -14.21 -0.59 -5.55
N ALA A 156 -13.37 -0.03 -4.69
CA ALA A 156 -13.79 0.64 -3.48
C ALA A 156 -14.28 2.03 -3.86
N VAL A 157 -15.57 2.27 -3.64
CA VAL A 157 -16.17 3.60 -3.82
C VAL A 157 -15.81 4.43 -2.60
N LEU A 158 -15.08 5.52 -2.80
CA LEU A 158 -14.83 6.51 -1.76
C LEU A 158 -16.18 7.14 -1.40
N ASN A 159 -16.72 6.81 -0.23
CA ASN A 159 -17.95 7.41 0.25
C ASN A 159 -17.57 8.68 1.01
N GLU A 160 -17.49 9.82 0.30
CA GLU A 160 -17.30 11.13 0.91
C GLU A 160 -18.56 11.47 1.71
N ARG A 161 -18.66 10.96 2.94
CA ARG A 161 -19.65 11.47 3.90
C ARG A 161 -19.10 12.78 4.45
N GLU A 162 -19.84 13.83 4.10
CA GLU A 162 -19.70 15.22 4.51
C GLU A 162 -18.94 15.45 5.82
N VAL A 163 -17.91 16.29 5.73
CA VAL A 163 -17.33 16.99 6.88
C VAL A 163 -18.45 17.85 7.47
N SER A 164 -19.07 17.36 8.54
CA SER A 164 -19.95 18.17 9.39
C SER A 164 -19.15 19.34 9.93
N SER A 165 -19.40 20.52 9.37
CA SER A 165 -18.95 21.80 9.88
C SER A 165 -19.62 22.05 11.23
N ASN A 166 -18.98 21.62 12.32
CA ASN A 166 -19.31 22.10 13.66
C ASN A 166 -18.29 23.17 14.05
N GLY A 167 -18.53 24.40 13.55
CA GLY A 167 -17.92 25.61 14.07
C GLY A 167 -18.71 26.12 15.27
N VAL A 168 -18.06 26.16 16.43
CA VAL A 168 -18.37 26.90 17.66
C VAL A 168 -16.97 27.24 18.20
N LEU A 169 -16.48 28.47 18.37
CA LEU A 169 -17.01 29.84 18.47
C LEU A 169 -16.32 30.77 17.46
#